data_AF-A0A9E5B1Y1-F1
#
_entry.id   AF-A0A9E5B1Y1-F1
#
_cell.length_a   1.000
_cell.length_b   1.000
_cell.length_c   1.000
_cell.angle_alpha   90.00
_cell.angle_beta   90.00
_cell.angle_gamma   90.00
#
_symmetry.space_group_name_H-M   'P 1'
#
loop_
_entity.id
_entity.type
_entity.pdbx_description
1 polymer ?
#
loop_
_entity_poly.entity_id
_entity_poly.type
_entity_poly.pdbx_seq_one_letter_code
_entity_poly.pdbx_strand_id
1 'polypeptide(L)'
;MFLLAVPSRGGVRYPRNRLLNPMTMHAHSNWLAAHGLLTAAFILVGGCMSAVGGTLSATIDREIKAGWSKEKLTPPARSSDAVFLRRIYLDLVGMIPGYEE
;
A
#
# COMPACT_ATOMS: atom_id res chain seq x y z
N MET A 1 27.28 68.86 -36.59
CA MET A 1 28.38 68.67 -35.64
C MET A 1 28.54 67.16 -35.43
N PHE A 2 29.65 66.62 -35.93
CA PHE A 2 30.33 65.34 -35.67
C PHE A 2 29.49 64.10 -35.29
N LEU A 3 29.27 63.17 -36.23
CA LEU A 3 30.14 62.02 -36.56
C LEU A 3 30.06 60.89 -35.51
N LEU A 4 29.00 60.08 -35.60
CA LEU A 4 28.98 58.75 -34.97
C LEU A 4 29.70 57.77 -35.89
N ALA A 5 30.87 57.32 -35.46
CA ALA A 5 31.59 56.22 -36.06
C ALA A 5 31.84 55.13 -35.01
N VAL A 6 32.06 53.91 -35.52
CA VAL A 6 32.74 52.74 -34.90
C VAL A 6 31.76 51.65 -34.37
N PRO A 7 32.00 50.34 -34.63
CA PRO A 7 32.07 49.64 -35.92
C PRO A 7 31.28 48.29 -35.92
N SER A 8 31.12 47.69 -37.09
CA SER A 8 30.57 46.34 -37.30
C SER A 8 31.46 45.23 -36.69
N ARG A 9 30.89 44.32 -35.89
CA ARG A 9 31.42 42.95 -35.68
C ARG A 9 30.31 41.92 -35.41
N GLY A 10 30.18 40.96 -36.34
CA GLY A 10 29.80 39.57 -36.04
C GLY A 10 28.31 39.23 -36.05
N GLY A 11 27.72 39.06 -37.23
CA GLY A 11 26.39 38.46 -37.37
C GLY A 11 26.37 36.99 -36.91
N VAL A 12 25.61 36.70 -35.86
CA VAL A 12 25.29 35.33 -35.44
C VAL A 12 24.28 34.76 -36.43
N ARG A 13 24.73 33.88 -37.33
CA ARG A 13 23.87 33.09 -38.20
C ARG A 13 23.19 32.00 -37.37
N TYR A 14 21.91 32.17 -37.09
CA TYR A 14 21.08 31.07 -36.56
C TYR A 14 20.86 30.03 -37.67
N PRO A 15 21.13 28.73 -37.44
CA PRO A 15 20.83 27.70 -38.41
C PRO A 15 19.31 27.56 -38.55
N ARG A 16 18.82 28.06 -39.69
CA ARG A 16 17.49 27.80 -40.22
C ARG A 16 17.46 26.31 -40.62
N ASN A 17 16.70 25.50 -39.87
CA ASN A 17 16.28 24.11 -40.14
C ASN A 17 17.15 23.01 -39.51
N ARG A 18 16.81 22.60 -38.27
CA ARG A 18 17.16 21.27 -37.74
C ARG A 18 15.91 20.62 -37.11
N LEU A 19 15.14 20.01 -38.00
CA LEU A 19 14.40 18.77 -37.83
C LEU A 19 13.43 18.68 -36.64
N LEU A 20 12.14 18.79 -36.96
CA LEU A 20 11.10 17.97 -36.35
C LEU A 20 11.64 16.54 -36.19
N ASN A 21 11.88 16.12 -34.95
CA ASN A 21 12.29 14.75 -34.64
C ASN A 21 11.06 13.84 -34.76
N PRO A 22 11.00 12.86 -35.69
CA PRO A 22 9.90 11.90 -35.76
C PRO A 22 10.07 10.71 -34.79
N MET A 23 10.86 10.85 -33.71
CA MET A 23 11.05 9.78 -32.73
C MET A 23 10.13 9.95 -31.52
N THR A 24 8.82 9.92 -31.75
CA THR A 24 7.81 9.79 -30.68
C THR A 24 6.70 8.80 -31.05
N MET A 25 6.99 7.73 -31.80
CA MET A 25 5.99 6.69 -32.11
C MET A 25 6.31 5.23 -31.68
N HIS A 26 7.56 4.90 -31.30
CA HIS A 26 7.90 3.54 -30.83
C HIS A 26 8.01 3.40 -29.30
N ALA A 27 8.02 4.51 -28.55
CA ALA A 27 8.26 4.48 -27.11
C ALA A 27 7.03 4.02 -26.29
N HIS A 28 5.82 4.11 -26.82
CA HIS A 28 4.57 3.76 -26.10
C HIS A 28 4.17 2.29 -26.29
N SER A 29 4.51 1.66 -27.42
CA SER A 29 4.15 0.26 -27.70
C SER A 29 4.90 -0.72 -26.81
N ASN A 30 6.17 -0.45 -26.53
CA ASN A 30 7.00 -1.31 -25.68
C ASN A 30 6.67 -1.15 -24.19
N TRP A 31 6.07 -0.01 -23.81
CA TRP A 31 5.64 0.25 -22.44
C TRP A 31 4.45 -0.63 -22.05
N LEU A 32 3.44 -0.75 -22.90
CA LEU A 32 2.24 -1.58 -22.64
C LEU A 32 2.56 -3.08 -22.60
N ALA A 33 3.44 -3.56 -23.49
CA ALA A 33 3.87 -4.96 -23.51
C ALA A 33 4.69 -5.34 -22.26
N ALA A 34 5.57 -4.45 -21.80
CA ALA A 34 6.36 -4.65 -20.59
C ALA A 34 5.50 -4.67 -19.31
N HIS A 35 4.45 -3.84 -19.23
CA HIS A 35 3.50 -3.86 -18.10
C HIS A 35 2.64 -5.12 -18.10
N GLY A 36 2.20 -5.59 -19.27
CA GLY A 36 1.46 -6.84 -19.40
C GLY A 36 2.28 -8.06 -18.97
N LEU A 37 3.57 -8.10 -19.30
CA LEU A 37 4.47 -9.20 -18.91
C LEU A 37 4.76 -9.20 -17.39
N LEU A 38 4.97 -8.03 -16.79
CA LEU A 38 5.25 -7.90 -15.36
C LEU A 38 4.03 -8.24 -14.48
N THR A 39 2.83 -7.85 -14.91
CA THR A 39 1.58 -8.20 -14.22
C THR A 39 1.26 -9.69 -14.32
N ALA A 40 1.46 -10.31 -15.48
CA ALA A 40 1.29 -11.76 -15.65
C ALA A 40 2.30 -12.57 -14.79
N ALA A 41 3.55 -12.11 -14.70
CA ALA A 41 4.55 -12.73 -13.84
C ALA A 41 4.20 -12.62 -12.34
N PHE A 42 3.63 -11.48 -11.91
CA PHE A 42 3.17 -11.29 -10.52
C PHE A 42 2.03 -12.26 -10.16
N ILE A 43 1.09 -12.49 -11.08
CA ILE A 43 -0.02 -13.43 -10.89
C ILE A 43 0.49 -14.89 -10.86
N LEU A 44 1.44 -15.25 -11.71
CA LEU A 44 2.02 -16.60 -11.76
C LEU A 44 2.89 -16.93 -10.54
N VAL A 45 3.58 -15.95 -9.96
CA VAL A 45 4.43 -16.14 -8.77
C VAL A 45 3.63 -16.04 -7.46
N GLY A 46 2.53 -15.27 -7.43
CA GLY A 46 1.70 -15.06 -6.24
C GLY A 46 0.71 -16.19 -5.90
N GLY A 47 0.57 -17.21 -6.75
CA GLY A 47 -0.44 -18.27 -6.61
C GLY A 47 -0.17 -19.30 -5.50
N CYS A 48 1.00 -19.29 -4.87
CA CYS A 48 1.37 -20.24 -3.81
C CYS A 48 1.29 -19.62 -2.40
N MET A 49 0.19 -18.96 -2.06
CA MET A 49 -0.14 -18.77 -0.63
C MET A 49 -0.81 -20.06 -0.13
N SER A 50 -0.01 -21.09 0.13
CA SER A 50 -0.52 -22.31 0.74
C SER A 50 -1.02 -21.98 2.15
N ALA A 51 -2.28 -22.30 2.43
CA ALA A 51 -2.81 -22.26 3.78
C ALA A 51 -1.94 -23.18 4.65
N VAL A 52 -1.19 -22.60 5.59
CA VAL A 52 -0.53 -23.36 6.67
C VAL A 52 -1.59 -24.29 7.28
N GLY A 53 -1.25 -25.57 7.49
CA GLY A 53 -2.17 -26.68 7.80
C GLY A 53 -2.94 -26.62 9.14
N GLY A 54 -3.34 -25.43 9.57
CA GLY A 54 -4.28 -25.13 10.64
C GLY A 54 -4.83 -23.72 10.43
N THR A 55 -6.05 -23.45 10.89
CA THR A 55 -6.57 -22.06 10.85
C THR A 55 -5.68 -21.16 11.70
N LEU A 56 -5.54 -19.88 11.34
CA LEU A 56 -4.83 -18.89 12.19
C LEU A 56 -5.37 -18.91 13.62
N SER A 57 -6.67 -19.09 13.77
CA SER A 57 -7.35 -19.27 15.06
C SER A 57 -6.76 -20.41 15.88
N ALA A 58 -6.49 -21.57 15.28
CA ALA A 58 -5.91 -22.71 15.99
C ALA A 58 -4.49 -22.42 16.52
N THR A 59 -3.71 -21.61 15.79
CA THR A 59 -2.40 -21.14 16.27
C THR A 59 -2.57 -20.21 17.46
N ILE A 60 -3.48 -19.24 17.36
CA ILE A 60 -3.76 -18.28 18.45
C ILE A 60 -4.23 -19.01 19.72
N ASP A 61 -5.18 -19.93 19.60
CA ASP A 61 -5.72 -20.69 20.73
C ASP A 61 -4.63 -21.50 21.44
N ARG A 62 -3.68 -22.07 20.68
CA ARG A 62 -2.54 -22.80 21.22
C ARG A 62 -1.65 -21.88 22.06
N GLU A 63 -1.30 -20.71 21.56
CA GLU A 63 -0.42 -19.77 22.26
C GLU A 63 -1.09 -19.20 23.53
N ILE A 64 -2.39 -18.88 23.47
CA ILE A 64 -3.15 -18.42 24.64
C ILE A 64 -3.16 -19.50 25.73
N LYS A 65 -3.43 -20.76 25.35
CA LYS A 65 -3.45 -21.89 26.29
C LYS A 65 -2.07 -22.13 26.93
N ALA A 66 -0.99 -21.98 26.15
CA ALA A 66 0.37 -22.08 26.66
C ALA A 66 0.65 -20.97 27.71
N GLY A 67 0.23 -19.73 27.42
CA GLY A 67 0.31 -18.61 28.36
C GLY A 67 -0.42 -18.87 29.67
N TRP A 68 -1.69 -19.30 29.61
CA TRP A 68 -2.46 -19.63 30.81
C TRP A 68 -1.83 -20.76 31.63
N SER A 69 -1.32 -21.81 30.97
CA SER A 69 -0.69 -22.94 31.65
C SER A 69 0.60 -22.52 32.38
N LYS A 70 1.42 -21.69 31.72
CA LYS A 70 2.65 -21.14 32.30
C LYS A 70 2.37 -20.30 33.54
N GLU A 71 1.37 -19.43 33.47
CA GLU A 71 1.00 -18.52 34.55
C GLU A 71 0.03 -19.18 35.58
N LYS A 72 -0.30 -20.47 35.40
CA LYS A 72 -1.25 -21.23 36.23
C LYS A 72 -2.61 -20.55 36.36
N LEU A 73 -3.03 -19.86 35.30
CA LEU A 73 -4.31 -19.19 35.22
C LEU A 73 -5.38 -20.19 34.79
N THR A 74 -6.53 -20.13 35.46
CA THR A 74 -7.72 -20.87 35.04
C THR A 74 -8.43 -20.06 33.96
N PRO A 75 -8.75 -20.65 32.80
CA PRO A 75 -9.52 -19.96 31.77
C PRO A 75 -10.87 -19.48 32.33
N PRO A 76 -11.31 -18.25 31.99
CA PRO A 76 -12.60 -17.76 32.46
C PRO A 76 -13.74 -18.61 31.88
N ALA A 77 -14.81 -18.77 32.65
CA ALA A 77 -16.04 -19.39 32.17
C ALA A 77 -16.65 -18.53 31.04
N ARG A 78 -17.51 -19.16 30.22
CA ARG A 78 -18.30 -18.41 29.23
C ARG A 78 -19.13 -17.35 29.94
N SER A 79 -19.06 -16.13 29.43
CA SER A 79 -19.89 -15.03 29.90
C SER A 79 -21.31 -15.19 29.38
N SER A 80 -22.29 -14.74 30.16
CA SER A 80 -23.64 -14.52 29.64
C SER A 80 -23.69 -13.24 28.81
N ASP A 81 -24.71 -13.11 27.97
CA ASP A 81 -24.89 -11.94 27.09
C ASP A 81 -24.91 -10.63 27.88
N ALA A 82 -25.62 -10.60 29.01
CA ALA A 82 -25.68 -9.41 29.88
C ALA A 82 -24.29 -9.00 30.42
N VAL A 83 -23.45 -9.97 30.80
CA VAL A 83 -22.09 -9.70 31.28
C VAL A 83 -21.19 -9.25 30.15
N PHE A 84 -21.30 -9.89 28.99
CA PHE A 84 -20.53 -9.56 27.80
C PHE A 84 -20.80 -8.13 27.31
N LEU A 85 -22.08 -7.76 27.18
CA LEU A 85 -22.48 -6.42 26.73
C LEU A 85 -21.98 -5.34 27.68
N ARG A 86 -22.18 -5.52 29.00
CA ARG A 86 -21.67 -4.57 29.99
C ARG A 86 -20.15 -4.42 29.91
N ARG A 87 -19.42 -5.50 29.67
CA ARG A 87 -17.96 -5.47 29.60
C ARG A 87 -17.46 -4.75 28.35
N ILE A 88 -18.01 -5.11 27.19
CA ILE A 88 -17.63 -4.44 25.93
C ILE A 88 -18.00 -2.97 25.95
N TYR A 89 -19.18 -2.62 26.44
CA TYR A 89 -19.59 -1.22 26.50
C TYR A 89 -18.67 -0.43 27.44
N LEU A 90 -18.30 -0.98 28.59
CA LEU A 90 -17.34 -0.34 29.49
C LEU A 90 -15.95 -0.21 28.84
N ASP A 91 -15.49 -1.22 28.13
CA ASP A 91 -14.16 -1.23 27.48
C ASP A 91 -14.10 -0.28 26.26
N LEU A 92 -15.20 -0.09 25.53
CA LEU A 92 -15.26 0.74 24.32
C LEU A 92 -15.72 2.19 24.58
N VAL A 93 -16.75 2.37 25.41
CA VAL A 93 -17.41 3.67 25.64
C VAL A 93 -17.04 4.26 27.00
N GLY A 94 -16.61 3.44 27.96
CA GLY A 94 -16.21 3.89 29.29
C GLY A 94 -17.36 4.08 30.28
N MET A 95 -18.57 3.66 29.93
CA MET A 95 -19.75 3.72 30.81
C MET A 95 -20.50 2.38 30.80
N ILE A 96 -21.46 2.19 31.71
CA ILE A 96 -22.30 0.99 31.75
C ILE A 96 -23.58 1.30 30.99
N PRO A 97 -24.06 0.39 30.12
CA PRO A 97 -25.25 0.65 29.31
C PRO A 97 -26.49 0.81 30.20
N GLY A 98 -27.33 1.77 29.84
CA GLY A 98 -28.68 1.93 30.38
C GLY A 98 -29.65 0.88 29.81
N TYR A 99 -30.91 0.91 30.24
CA TYR A 99 -31.94 0.01 29.71
C TYR A 99 -32.36 0.35 28.27
N GLU A 100 -32.24 1.63 27.91
CA GLU A 100 -32.64 2.16 26.60
C GLU A 100 -31.56 1.96 25.51
N GLU A 101 -30.36 1.52 25.90
CA GLU A 101 -29.20 1.29 25.04
C GLU A 101 -29.05 -0.21 24.73
#